data_AF-A0A935T623-F1
#
_entry.id   AF-A0A935T623-F1
#
_cell.length_a   1.000
_cell.length_b   1.000
_cell.length_c   1.000
_cell.angle_alpha   90.00
_cell.angle_beta   90.00
_cell.angle_gamma   90.00
#
_symmetry.space_group_name_H-M   'P 1'
#
loop_
_entity.id
_entity.type
_entity.pdbx_description
1 polymer ?
#
loop_
_entity_poly.entity_id
_entity_poly.type
_entity_poly.pdbx_seq_one_letter_code
_entity_poly.pdbx_strand_id
1 'polypeptide(L)'
;MDEYGIHPSLELRRLFARQTIPSQGQSIERAQVLFVGLDANYSAQLLDYPEFFERILEYHEDGVAFWKRHGVHHPFLLAEYPLSRDRGGVPYHRRFSQMGLSLEFAERVSFVELLNVPTTGRTTESVFWDLFDPGYAQRLVDLLTDGSRRLVILSGSVHRTLSAAARRTALRVPQLILPHVGSEQRIGESRIVRWRHFSSAISQRELVGMGDEIRAFCDAASETPVALSPTPPSVASSWPKPPFSEAYVPRAGPCRKKFEE
;
A
#
# COMPACT_ATOMS: atom_id res chain seq x y z
N MET A 1 8.52 -2.72 -25.23
CA MET A 1 7.55 -2.80 -24.11
C MET A 1 8.23 -3.64 -23.06
N ASP A 2 8.30 -3.18 -21.83
CA ASP A 2 9.05 -3.87 -20.77
C ASP A 2 8.46 -5.27 -20.55
N GLU A 3 9.33 -6.26 -20.33
CA GLU A 3 8.93 -7.59 -19.90
C GLU A 3 8.34 -7.52 -18.48
N TYR A 4 7.36 -8.38 -18.21
CA TYR A 4 6.73 -8.43 -16.90
C TYR A 4 7.63 -9.17 -15.91
N GLY A 5 7.97 -8.54 -14.80
CA GLY A 5 8.84 -9.11 -13.78
C GLY A 5 9.18 -8.10 -12.69
N ILE A 6 10.11 -8.48 -11.80
CA ILE A 6 10.60 -7.60 -10.74
C ILE A 6 11.38 -6.44 -11.35
N HIS A 7 11.11 -5.22 -10.87
CA HIS A 7 11.79 -4.02 -11.34
C HIS A 7 13.31 -4.10 -11.09
N PRO A 8 14.17 -3.73 -12.07
CA PRO A 8 15.62 -3.96 -11.98
C PRO A 8 16.34 -3.11 -10.93
N SER A 9 15.76 -1.98 -10.50
CA SER A 9 16.35 -1.12 -9.46
C SER A 9 16.48 -1.83 -8.11
N LEU A 10 17.72 -2.06 -7.68
CA LEU A 10 18.01 -2.60 -6.34
C LEU A 10 17.54 -1.66 -5.22
N GLU A 11 17.57 -0.36 -5.45
CA GLU A 11 17.18 0.64 -4.46
C GLU A 11 15.68 0.62 -4.20
N LEU A 12 14.88 0.66 -5.27
CA LEU A 12 13.43 0.55 -5.15
C LEU A 12 13.02 -0.78 -4.51
N ARG A 13 13.68 -1.89 -4.88
CA ARG A 13 13.46 -3.20 -4.25
C ARG A 13 13.79 -3.18 -2.76
N ARG A 14 14.85 -2.49 -2.34
CA ARG A 14 15.21 -2.34 -0.92
C ARG A 14 14.18 -1.51 -0.16
N LEU A 15 13.63 -0.45 -0.76
CA LEU A 15 12.56 0.34 -0.15
C LEU A 15 11.30 -0.51 0.11
N PHE A 16 10.88 -1.32 -0.88
CA PHE A 16 9.77 -2.26 -0.69
C PHE A 16 10.08 -3.27 0.41
N ALA A 17 11.27 -3.89 0.38
CA ALA A 17 11.63 -4.93 1.36
C ALA A 17 11.77 -4.42 2.81
N ARG A 18 11.97 -3.11 3.02
CA ARG A 18 12.03 -2.50 4.36
C ARG A 18 10.66 -2.33 5.00
N GLN A 19 9.59 -2.32 4.19
CA GLN A 19 8.22 -2.13 4.66
C GLN A 19 7.57 -3.49 4.93
N THR A 20 6.87 -3.63 6.05
CA THR A 20 6.10 -4.87 6.33
C THR A 20 4.99 -5.07 5.30
N ILE A 21 4.33 -3.97 4.94
CA ILE A 21 3.44 -3.86 3.78
C ILE A 21 3.89 -2.64 2.98
N PRO A 22 4.46 -2.83 1.77
CA PRO A 22 4.79 -1.73 0.89
C PRO A 22 3.55 -0.90 0.61
N SER A 23 3.63 0.38 0.97
CA SER A 23 2.55 1.33 0.82
C SER A 23 3.02 2.56 0.07
N GLN A 24 2.09 3.14 -0.65
CA GLN A 24 2.26 4.28 -1.53
C GLN A 24 1.32 5.37 -0.99
N GLY A 25 1.85 6.47 -0.45
CA GLY A 25 1.06 7.45 0.31
C GLY A 25 1.21 7.30 1.82
N GLN A 26 0.11 7.33 2.58
CA GLN A 26 0.12 7.11 4.03
C GLN A 26 0.43 5.64 4.37
N SER A 27 0.98 5.37 5.56
CA SER A 27 1.12 4.01 6.06
C SER A 27 -0.24 3.32 6.22
N ILE A 28 -0.32 2.03 5.95
CA ILE A 28 -1.59 1.29 5.96
C ILE A 28 -2.29 1.33 7.33
N GLU A 29 -1.52 1.36 8.41
CA GLU A 29 -2.04 1.40 9.79
C GLU A 29 -2.77 2.71 10.09
N ARG A 30 -2.32 3.81 9.46
CA ARG A 30 -2.83 5.17 9.69
C ARG A 30 -3.83 5.62 8.64
N ALA A 31 -3.82 5.01 7.45
CA ALA A 31 -4.72 5.36 6.38
C ALA A 31 -6.17 4.98 6.69
N GLN A 32 -7.09 5.90 6.38
CA GLN A 32 -8.53 5.69 6.47
C GLN A 32 -9.10 5.12 5.17
N VAL A 33 -8.44 5.39 4.04
CA VAL A 33 -8.87 4.95 2.71
C VAL A 33 -7.74 4.17 2.06
N LEU A 34 -8.04 2.94 1.65
CA LEU A 34 -7.09 2.02 1.03
C LEU A 34 -7.52 1.71 -0.39
N PHE A 35 -6.68 2.03 -1.36
CA PHE A 35 -6.82 1.55 -2.73
C PHE A 35 -5.95 0.32 -2.90
N VAL A 36 -6.57 -0.80 -3.27
CA VAL A 36 -5.83 -2.05 -3.47
C VAL A 36 -5.66 -2.29 -4.97
N GLY A 37 -4.43 -2.42 -5.42
CA GLY A 37 -4.05 -2.83 -6.77
C GLY A 37 -3.45 -4.23 -6.82
N LEU A 38 -3.01 -4.65 -8.01
CA LEU A 38 -2.35 -5.94 -8.19
C LEU A 38 -0.85 -5.84 -7.90
N ASP A 39 -0.20 -4.80 -8.42
CA ASP A 39 1.24 -4.60 -8.37
C ASP A 39 1.63 -3.14 -8.65
N ALA A 40 2.69 -2.68 -7.99
CA ALA A 40 3.25 -1.35 -8.18
C ALA A 40 4.18 -1.35 -9.40
N ASN A 41 3.64 -0.93 -10.55
CA ASN A 41 4.31 -1.03 -11.83
C ASN A 41 5.04 0.26 -12.25
N TYR A 42 6.35 0.15 -12.50
CA TYR A 42 7.21 1.22 -12.97
C TYR A 42 7.91 0.80 -14.27
N SER A 43 8.07 1.72 -15.22
CA SER A 43 8.85 1.39 -16.42
C SER A 43 10.34 1.32 -16.07
N ALA A 44 11.02 0.29 -16.56
CA ALA A 44 12.47 0.15 -16.37
C ALA A 44 13.24 1.32 -17.02
N GLN A 45 12.67 1.94 -18.05
CA GLN A 45 13.22 3.11 -18.72
C GLN A 45 13.38 4.33 -17.81
N LEU A 46 12.71 4.37 -16.65
CA LEU A 46 12.90 5.46 -15.69
C LEU A 46 14.33 5.50 -15.13
N LEU A 47 15.08 4.40 -15.21
CA LEU A 47 16.50 4.36 -14.83
C LEU A 47 17.41 5.17 -15.75
N ASP A 48 16.96 5.47 -16.97
CA ASP A 48 17.68 6.36 -17.89
C ASP A 48 17.53 7.84 -17.49
N TYR A 49 16.69 8.14 -16.48
CA TYR A 49 16.39 9.48 -15.99
C TYR A 49 16.62 9.58 -14.48
N PRO A 50 17.88 9.56 -14.00
CA PRO A 50 18.19 9.46 -12.58
C PRO A 50 17.54 10.57 -11.74
N GLU A 51 17.54 11.82 -12.22
CA GLU A 51 16.89 12.94 -11.52
C GLU A 51 15.39 12.72 -11.28
N PHE A 52 14.71 12.11 -12.25
CA PHE A 52 13.30 11.77 -12.09
C PHE A 52 13.12 10.51 -11.24
N PHE A 53 14.04 9.54 -11.35
CA PHE A 53 14.00 8.33 -10.53
C PHE A 53 14.12 8.65 -9.04
N GLU A 54 14.89 9.68 -8.66
CA GLU A 54 14.90 10.21 -7.28
C GLU A 54 13.52 10.64 -6.78
N ARG A 55 12.61 11.11 -7.66
CA ARG A 55 11.22 11.41 -7.28
C ARG A 55 10.42 10.17 -6.94
N ILE A 56 10.72 9.06 -7.60
CA ILE A 56 10.12 7.76 -7.28
C ILE A 56 10.61 7.30 -5.91
N LEU A 57 11.91 7.45 -5.62
CA LEU A 57 12.47 7.10 -4.32
C LEU A 57 11.90 7.99 -3.21
N GLU A 58 11.91 9.32 -3.38
CA GLU A 58 11.29 10.31 -2.47
C GLU A 58 9.85 9.91 -2.11
N TYR A 59 9.07 9.50 -3.13
CA TYR A 59 7.69 9.09 -2.96
C TYR A 59 7.51 7.80 -2.12
N HIS A 60 8.42 6.83 -2.24
CA HIS A 60 8.38 5.60 -1.45
C HIS A 60 8.95 5.77 -0.04
N GLU A 61 9.82 6.76 0.18
CA GLU A 61 10.32 7.10 1.50
C GLU A 61 9.26 7.79 2.36
N ASP A 62 8.54 8.76 1.80
CA ASP A 62 7.42 9.43 2.47
C ASP A 62 6.39 9.97 1.45
N GLY A 63 5.41 9.14 1.13
CA GLY A 63 4.36 9.48 0.17
C GLY A 63 3.47 10.65 0.62
N VAL A 64 3.32 10.87 1.94
CA VAL A 64 2.53 11.98 2.50
C VAL A 64 3.27 13.29 2.29
N ALA A 65 4.56 13.34 2.67
CA ALA A 65 5.40 14.51 2.46
C ALA A 65 5.55 14.82 0.97
N PHE A 66 5.72 13.79 0.14
CA PHE A 66 5.76 13.93 -1.32
C PHE A 66 4.50 14.64 -1.83
N TRP A 67 3.31 14.13 -1.47
CA TRP A 67 2.06 14.69 -1.96
C TRP A 67 1.87 16.14 -1.51
N LYS A 68 2.12 16.44 -0.24
CA LYS A 68 2.04 17.80 0.28
C LYS A 68 3.03 18.76 -0.38
N ARG A 69 4.26 18.31 -0.63
CA ARG A 69 5.32 19.12 -1.24
C ARG A 69 5.03 19.45 -2.70
N HIS A 70 4.59 18.46 -3.47
CA HIS A 70 4.47 18.57 -4.93
C HIS A 70 3.06 18.87 -5.42
N GLY A 71 2.07 18.86 -4.53
CA GLY A 71 0.67 19.13 -4.88
C GLY A 71 -0.04 17.99 -5.62
N VAL A 72 0.64 16.86 -5.84
CA VAL A 72 0.13 15.69 -6.57
C VAL A 72 0.44 14.39 -5.83
N HIS A 73 -0.43 13.39 -5.93
CA HIS A 73 -0.29 12.15 -5.14
C HIS A 73 0.76 11.18 -5.67
N HIS A 74 1.24 11.36 -6.91
CA HIS A 74 2.17 10.42 -7.54
C HIS A 74 3.18 11.15 -8.44
N PRO A 75 4.46 10.72 -8.48
CA PRO A 75 5.49 11.31 -9.34
C PRO A 75 5.11 11.37 -10.83
N PHE A 76 4.32 10.41 -11.31
CA PHE A 76 3.84 10.37 -12.70
C PHE A 76 3.04 11.61 -13.14
N LEU A 77 2.57 12.41 -12.19
CA LEU A 77 1.83 13.63 -12.47
C LEU A 77 2.71 14.88 -12.56
N LEU A 78 3.95 14.82 -12.07
CA LEU A 78 4.92 15.90 -12.17
C LEU A 78 5.12 16.34 -13.63
N ALA A 79 5.46 17.62 -13.82
CA ALA A 79 5.63 18.22 -15.13
C ALA A 79 6.87 17.65 -15.85
N GLU A 80 7.92 17.36 -15.07
CA GLU A 80 9.19 16.78 -15.50
C GLU A 80 9.15 15.27 -15.76
N TYR A 81 7.98 14.60 -15.67
CA TYR A 81 7.88 13.17 -15.99
C TYR A 81 8.38 12.89 -17.41
N PRO A 82 9.44 12.06 -17.59
CA PRO A 82 10.20 12.01 -18.85
C PRO A 82 9.57 11.10 -19.91
N LEU A 83 8.65 10.21 -19.52
CA LEU A 83 8.04 9.26 -20.45
C LEU A 83 6.68 9.76 -20.96
N SER A 84 6.12 9.07 -21.97
CA SER A 84 4.81 9.42 -22.51
C SER A 84 3.72 9.40 -21.44
N ARG A 85 2.90 10.46 -21.45
CA ARG A 85 1.83 10.70 -20.49
C ARG A 85 0.52 9.98 -20.82
N ASP A 86 0.45 9.31 -21.97
CA ASP A 86 -0.77 8.66 -22.48
C ASP A 86 -0.71 7.12 -22.35
N ARG A 87 0.32 6.60 -21.67
CA ARG A 87 0.54 5.17 -21.45
C ARG A 87 1.02 4.88 -20.03
N GLY A 88 1.07 3.60 -19.67
CA GLY A 88 1.52 3.15 -18.35
C GLY A 88 0.59 3.60 -17.22
N GLY A 89 1.17 3.99 -16.08
CA GLY A 89 0.41 4.44 -14.92
C GLY A 89 -0.15 5.87 -15.03
N VAL A 90 0.34 6.72 -15.94
CA VAL A 90 -0.08 8.14 -16.00
C VAL A 90 -1.60 8.31 -16.18
N PRO A 91 -2.29 7.57 -17.09
CA PRO A 91 -3.74 7.65 -17.20
C PRO A 91 -4.49 7.26 -15.92
N TYR A 92 -3.98 6.28 -15.16
CA TYR A 92 -4.54 5.88 -13.87
C TYR A 92 -4.51 7.07 -12.90
N HIS A 93 -3.33 7.66 -12.70
CA HIS A 93 -3.16 8.73 -11.72
C HIS A 93 -3.90 10.01 -12.14
N ARG A 94 -3.97 10.33 -13.45
CA ARG A 94 -4.78 11.46 -13.94
C ARG A 94 -6.26 11.29 -13.58
N ARG A 95 -6.83 10.10 -13.74
CA ARG A 95 -8.23 9.83 -13.34
C ARG A 95 -8.42 9.84 -11.83
N PHE A 96 -7.44 9.36 -11.07
CA PHE A 96 -7.48 9.50 -9.62
C PHE A 96 -7.57 10.96 -9.20
N SER A 97 -6.75 11.85 -9.76
CA SER A 97 -6.76 13.28 -9.42
C SER A 97 -8.08 13.97 -9.76
N GLN A 98 -8.81 13.46 -10.76
CA GLN A 98 -10.14 13.98 -11.15
C GLN A 98 -11.24 13.73 -10.11
N MET A 99 -11.00 12.91 -9.08
CA MET A 99 -11.91 12.79 -7.93
C MET A 99 -11.92 14.07 -7.07
N GLY A 100 -10.94 14.96 -7.24
CA GLY A 100 -10.89 16.23 -6.51
C GLY A 100 -10.63 16.05 -5.01
N LEU A 101 -9.73 15.12 -4.66
CA LEU A 101 -9.20 15.00 -3.30
C LEU A 101 -8.09 16.03 -3.10
N SER A 102 -8.23 16.85 -2.05
CA SER A 102 -7.26 17.91 -1.74
C SER A 102 -5.99 17.34 -1.08
N LEU A 103 -5.00 18.20 -0.79
CA LEU A 103 -3.77 17.79 -0.10
C LEU A 103 -4.01 17.28 1.33
N GLU A 104 -5.16 17.57 1.94
CA GLU A 104 -5.51 17.04 3.26
C GLU A 104 -5.69 15.51 3.24
N PHE A 105 -6.02 14.94 2.07
CA PHE A 105 -6.17 13.50 1.89
C PHE A 105 -4.84 12.76 1.81
N ALA A 106 -3.71 13.48 1.70
CA ALA A 106 -2.39 12.86 1.77
C ALA A 106 -2.18 12.08 3.07
N GLU A 107 -2.76 12.54 4.18
CA GLU A 107 -2.67 11.85 5.47
C GLU A 107 -3.68 10.71 5.64
N ARG A 108 -4.66 10.60 4.72
CA ARG A 108 -5.83 9.71 4.86
C ARG A 108 -5.81 8.55 3.86
N VAL A 109 -5.12 8.71 2.74
CA VAL A 109 -5.15 7.75 1.61
C VAL A 109 -3.84 6.97 1.51
N SER A 110 -3.96 5.67 1.26
CA SER A 110 -2.85 4.79 0.88
C SER A 110 -3.22 3.93 -0.32
N PHE A 111 -2.20 3.59 -1.12
CA PHE A 111 -2.25 2.58 -2.17
C PHE A 111 -1.39 1.40 -1.74
N VAL A 112 -1.94 0.20 -1.88
CA VAL A 112 -1.29 -1.05 -1.49
C VAL A 112 -1.54 -2.10 -2.55
N GLU A 113 -0.61 -3.03 -2.71
CA GLU A 113 -0.60 -3.95 -3.85
C GLU A 113 -0.60 -5.41 -3.37
N LEU A 114 -1.15 -6.32 -4.16
CA LEU A 114 -1.12 -7.75 -3.83
C LEU A 114 0.28 -8.38 -3.93
N LEU A 115 1.20 -7.74 -4.65
CA LEU A 115 2.63 -8.09 -4.63
C LEU A 115 3.40 -7.16 -3.71
N ASN A 116 4.36 -7.71 -2.97
CA ASN A 116 5.29 -6.97 -2.10
C ASN A 116 6.57 -6.53 -2.81
N VAL A 117 6.60 -6.59 -4.15
CA VAL A 117 7.75 -6.21 -4.97
C VAL A 117 7.33 -5.22 -6.05
N PRO A 118 8.19 -4.25 -6.40
CA PRO A 118 7.95 -3.38 -7.54
C PRO A 118 8.09 -4.18 -8.84
N THR A 119 7.25 -3.91 -9.83
CA THR A 119 7.23 -4.63 -11.11
C THR A 119 7.49 -3.71 -12.30
N THR A 120 7.81 -4.32 -13.45
CA THR A 120 7.84 -3.68 -14.78
C THR A 120 6.84 -4.34 -15.71
N GLY A 121 6.51 -3.69 -16.84
CA GLY A 121 5.76 -4.34 -17.92
C GLY A 121 4.28 -4.57 -17.60
N ARG A 122 3.53 -5.16 -18.53
CA ARG A 122 2.11 -5.47 -18.32
C ARG A 122 1.98 -6.78 -17.56
N THR A 123 1.13 -6.81 -16.53
CA THR A 123 0.85 -8.03 -15.74
C THR A 123 0.57 -9.24 -16.62
N THR A 124 1.39 -10.28 -16.43
CA THR A 124 1.23 -11.61 -17.01
C THR A 124 0.87 -12.58 -15.90
N GLU A 125 -0.20 -13.38 -16.09
CA GLU A 125 -0.75 -14.20 -15.01
C GLU A 125 0.26 -15.20 -14.43
N SER A 126 0.99 -15.95 -15.27
CA SER A 126 1.95 -16.95 -14.79
C SER A 126 3.01 -16.33 -13.87
N VAL A 127 3.69 -15.29 -14.36
CA VAL A 127 4.73 -14.58 -13.63
C VAL A 127 4.16 -13.87 -12.39
N PHE A 128 2.93 -13.35 -12.43
CA PHE A 128 2.29 -12.79 -11.24
C PHE A 128 2.20 -13.82 -10.12
N TRP A 129 1.78 -15.05 -10.43
CA TRP A 129 1.68 -16.11 -9.44
C TRP A 129 3.05 -16.63 -8.98
N ASP A 130 4.08 -16.59 -9.83
CA ASP A 130 5.46 -16.90 -9.42
C ASP A 130 6.01 -15.88 -8.42
N LEU A 131 5.56 -14.61 -8.51
CA LEU A 131 5.92 -13.53 -7.60
C LEU A 131 5.02 -13.40 -6.38
N PHE A 132 3.89 -14.12 -6.35
CA PHE A 132 2.89 -13.99 -5.29
C PHE A 132 3.37 -14.66 -4.00
N ASP A 133 3.52 -13.88 -2.93
CA ASP A 133 3.85 -14.37 -1.58
C ASP A 133 2.57 -14.54 -0.74
N PRO A 134 2.13 -15.78 -0.44
CA PRO A 134 0.93 -16.03 0.36
C PRO A 134 1.02 -15.49 1.79
N GLY A 135 2.23 -15.47 2.38
CA GLY A 135 2.45 -14.99 3.74
C GLY A 135 2.31 -13.48 3.81
N TYR A 136 2.85 -12.76 2.83
CA TYR A 136 2.58 -11.33 2.64
C TYR A 136 1.08 -11.06 2.41
N ALA A 137 0.47 -11.78 1.46
CA ALA A 137 -0.92 -11.58 1.12
C ALA A 137 -1.85 -11.82 2.32
N GLN A 138 -1.52 -12.78 3.20
CA GLN A 138 -2.28 -12.99 4.44
C GLN A 138 -2.22 -11.78 5.36
N ARG A 139 -1.03 -11.20 5.59
CA ARG A 139 -0.89 -9.99 6.41
C ARG A 139 -1.68 -8.82 5.86
N LEU A 140 -1.66 -8.64 4.53
CA LEU A 140 -2.46 -7.61 3.88
C LEU A 140 -3.95 -7.86 4.07
N VAL A 141 -4.43 -9.07 3.79
CA VAL A 141 -5.85 -9.43 3.97
C VAL A 141 -6.31 -9.24 5.42
N ASP A 142 -5.49 -9.64 6.40
CA ASP A 142 -5.79 -9.46 7.82
C ASP A 142 -5.98 -7.96 8.13
N LEU A 143 -5.10 -7.08 7.64
CA LEU A 143 -5.22 -5.63 7.82
C LEU A 143 -6.41 -5.00 7.09
N LEU A 144 -6.74 -5.51 5.89
CA LEU A 144 -7.92 -5.07 5.15
C LEU A 144 -9.24 -5.47 5.84
N THR A 145 -9.20 -6.49 6.70
CA THR A 145 -10.40 -7.15 7.27
C THR A 145 -10.41 -7.23 8.80
N ASP A 146 -9.51 -6.53 9.48
CA ASP A 146 -9.39 -6.50 10.94
C ASP A 146 -10.58 -5.84 11.66
N GLY A 147 -11.47 -5.19 10.91
CA GLY A 147 -12.65 -4.51 11.42
C GLY A 147 -12.44 -3.06 11.83
N SER A 148 -11.22 -2.52 11.68
CA SER A 148 -10.93 -1.09 11.87
C SER A 148 -11.80 -0.23 10.97
N ARG A 149 -12.03 1.01 11.35
CA ARG A 149 -12.69 1.96 10.47
C ARG A 149 -11.83 2.32 9.25
N ARG A 150 -12.04 1.60 8.14
CA ARG A 150 -11.39 1.89 6.84
C ARG A 150 -12.37 1.79 5.68
N LEU A 151 -12.14 2.57 4.64
CA LEU A 151 -12.77 2.43 3.33
C LEU A 151 -11.77 1.72 2.41
N VAL A 152 -12.03 0.45 2.10
CA VAL A 152 -11.19 -0.39 1.24
C VAL A 152 -11.81 -0.45 -0.15
N ILE A 153 -11.09 0.03 -1.16
CA ILE A 153 -11.55 0.10 -2.55
C ILE A 153 -10.81 -0.94 -3.37
N LEU A 154 -11.55 -1.92 -3.88
CA LEU A 154 -11.03 -3.02 -4.68
C LEU A 154 -11.47 -2.89 -6.13
N SER A 155 -10.55 -3.05 -7.08
CA SER A 155 -10.95 -3.28 -8.47
C SER A 155 -11.54 -4.69 -8.65
N GLY A 156 -12.35 -4.88 -9.69
CA GLY A 156 -12.85 -6.22 -10.02
C GLY A 156 -11.74 -7.24 -10.31
N SER A 157 -10.57 -6.80 -10.80
CA SER A 157 -9.43 -7.69 -11.01
C SER A 157 -8.82 -8.13 -9.68
N VAL A 158 -8.62 -7.21 -8.74
CA VAL A 158 -8.10 -7.51 -7.40
C VAL A 158 -9.02 -8.45 -6.64
N HIS A 159 -10.33 -8.22 -6.67
CA HIS A 159 -11.32 -9.11 -6.04
C HIS A 159 -11.26 -10.54 -6.60
N ARG A 160 -11.17 -10.69 -7.92
CA ARG A 160 -10.99 -12.00 -8.56
C ARG A 160 -9.66 -12.65 -8.20
N THR A 161 -8.57 -11.88 -8.15
CA THR A 161 -7.25 -12.38 -7.77
C THR A 161 -7.23 -12.88 -6.33
N LEU A 162 -7.83 -12.14 -5.38
CA LEU A 162 -7.97 -12.60 -3.99
C LEU A 162 -8.76 -13.91 -3.90
N SER A 163 -9.85 -14.02 -4.66
CA SER A 163 -10.65 -15.26 -4.73
C SER A 163 -9.91 -16.42 -5.39
N ALA A 164 -9.04 -16.14 -6.37
CA ALA A 164 -8.16 -17.14 -6.96
C ALA A 164 -7.05 -17.56 -5.98
N ALA A 165 -6.45 -16.62 -5.27
CA ALA A 165 -5.40 -16.88 -4.28
C ALA A 165 -5.91 -17.78 -3.15
N ALA A 166 -7.12 -17.54 -2.64
CA ALA A 166 -7.76 -18.39 -1.63
C ALA A 166 -7.98 -19.85 -2.08
N ARG A 167 -8.11 -20.08 -3.41
CA ARG A 167 -8.26 -21.43 -3.98
C ARG A 167 -6.92 -22.08 -4.34
N ARG A 168 -5.91 -21.28 -4.70
CA ARG A 168 -4.60 -21.75 -5.16
C ARG A 168 -3.59 -21.91 -4.02
N THR A 169 -3.83 -21.28 -2.88
CA THR A 169 -2.88 -21.18 -1.77
C THR A 169 -3.58 -21.41 -0.43
N ALA A 170 -2.84 -21.32 0.68
CA ALA A 170 -3.39 -21.35 2.04
C ALA A 170 -3.97 -20.00 2.51
N LEU A 171 -4.09 -19.01 1.63
CA LEU A 171 -4.60 -17.68 1.95
C LEU A 171 -6.04 -17.75 2.46
N ARG A 172 -6.27 -17.29 3.68
CA ARG A 172 -7.58 -17.17 4.30
C ARG A 172 -8.15 -15.80 4.01
N VAL A 173 -9.00 -15.73 2.99
CA VAL A 173 -9.75 -14.51 2.66
C VAL A 173 -11.17 -14.67 3.18
N PRO A 174 -11.73 -13.69 3.91
CA PRO A 174 -13.16 -13.66 4.20
C PRO A 174 -13.96 -13.78 2.91
N GLN A 175 -15.13 -14.41 2.97
CA GLN A 175 -15.99 -14.50 1.79
C GLN A 175 -16.48 -13.09 1.43
N LEU A 176 -15.84 -12.47 0.44
CA LEU A 176 -16.19 -11.14 -0.08
C LEU A 176 -17.23 -11.27 -1.19
N ILE A 177 -18.47 -10.91 -0.90
CA ILE A 177 -19.61 -10.96 -1.83
C ILE A 177 -19.79 -9.58 -2.47
N LEU A 178 -18.98 -9.32 -3.50
CA LEU A 178 -18.97 -8.04 -4.22
C LEU A 178 -19.33 -8.25 -5.71
N PRO A 179 -20.60 -8.53 -6.06
CA PRO A 179 -21.00 -9.02 -7.38
C PRO A 179 -20.80 -8.01 -8.53
N HIS A 180 -20.92 -6.71 -8.26
CA HIS A 180 -20.84 -5.65 -9.28
C HIS A 180 -20.13 -4.39 -8.76
N VAL A 181 -19.81 -3.46 -9.67
CA VAL A 181 -19.26 -2.14 -9.31
C VAL A 181 -20.29 -1.40 -8.44
N GLY A 182 -19.83 -0.85 -7.31
CA GLY A 182 -20.67 -0.19 -6.30
C GLY A 182 -21.20 -1.13 -5.22
N SER A 183 -21.00 -2.45 -5.34
CA SER A 183 -21.31 -3.35 -4.22
C SER A 183 -20.35 -3.10 -3.05
N GLU A 184 -20.90 -3.17 -1.84
CA GLU A 184 -20.20 -2.98 -0.57
C GLU A 184 -20.44 -4.18 0.35
N GLN A 185 -19.43 -4.52 1.14
CA GLN A 185 -19.54 -5.40 2.29
C GLN A 185 -18.90 -4.74 3.50
N ARG A 186 -19.53 -4.88 4.66
CA ARG A 186 -18.97 -4.42 5.94
C ARG A 186 -18.32 -5.57 6.71
N ILE A 187 -17.19 -5.28 7.33
CA ILE A 187 -16.51 -6.14 8.29
C ILE A 187 -16.12 -5.26 9.46
N GLY A 188 -16.77 -5.42 10.63
CA GLY A 188 -16.65 -4.43 11.71
C GLY A 188 -17.04 -3.04 11.24
N GLU A 189 -16.15 -2.06 11.42
CA GLU A 189 -16.31 -0.68 10.93
C GLU A 189 -15.72 -0.47 9.52
N SER A 190 -15.03 -1.47 8.95
CA SER A 190 -14.55 -1.41 7.57
C SER A 190 -15.69 -1.46 6.57
N ARG A 191 -15.61 -0.62 5.54
CA ARG A 191 -16.41 -0.70 4.31
C ARG A 191 -15.51 -1.18 3.18
N ILE A 192 -15.80 -2.34 2.61
CA ILE A 192 -15.09 -2.89 1.46
C ILE A 192 -15.96 -2.72 0.23
N VAL A 193 -15.52 -1.89 -0.71
CA VAL A 193 -16.28 -1.49 -1.89
C VAL A 193 -15.58 -2.01 -3.14
N ARG A 194 -16.34 -2.64 -4.03
CA ARG A 194 -15.86 -2.96 -5.37
C ARG A 194 -16.09 -1.79 -6.30
N TRP A 195 -15.04 -1.32 -6.94
CA TRP A 195 -15.11 -0.19 -7.86
C TRP A 195 -14.34 -0.42 -9.18
N ARG A 196 -14.43 0.54 -10.09
CA ARG A 196 -13.73 0.48 -11.39
C ARG A 196 -12.23 0.72 -11.19
N HIS A 197 -11.42 0.07 -12.02
CA HIS A 197 -10.00 0.41 -12.09
C HIS A 197 -9.83 1.77 -12.79
N PHE A 198 -8.95 2.65 -12.30
CA PHE A 198 -8.79 4.00 -12.87
C PHE A 198 -8.20 4.04 -14.29
N SER A 199 -7.74 2.91 -14.84
CA SER A 199 -7.41 2.81 -16.28
C SER A 199 -8.61 2.51 -17.18
N SER A 200 -9.77 2.15 -16.61
CA SER A 200 -11.00 1.90 -17.35
C SER A 200 -11.71 3.19 -17.77
N ALA A 201 -12.70 3.08 -18.65
CA ALA A 201 -13.64 4.17 -18.90
C ALA A 201 -14.49 4.42 -17.63
N ILE A 202 -14.39 5.63 -17.08
CA ILE A 202 -15.14 6.12 -15.93
C ILE A 202 -15.61 7.53 -16.28
N SER A 203 -16.88 7.83 -16.08
CA SER A 203 -17.40 9.18 -16.32
C SER A 203 -16.91 10.15 -15.24
N GLN A 204 -16.83 11.44 -15.58
CA GLN A 204 -16.47 12.48 -14.59
C GLN A 204 -17.42 12.48 -13.39
N ARG A 205 -18.72 12.20 -13.61
CA ARG A 205 -19.71 12.09 -12.54
C ARG A 205 -19.41 10.95 -11.57
N GLU A 206 -19.02 9.78 -12.09
CA GLU A 206 -18.62 8.64 -11.25
C GLU A 206 -17.35 8.94 -10.44
N LEU A 207 -16.36 9.63 -11.04
CA LEU A 207 -15.13 10.04 -10.34
C LEU A 207 -15.43 11.02 -9.20
N VAL A 208 -16.21 12.07 -9.47
CA VAL A 208 -16.61 13.05 -8.45
C VAL A 208 -17.41 12.38 -7.35
N GLY A 209 -18.37 11.52 -7.69
CA GLY A 209 -19.16 10.79 -6.69
C GLY A 209 -18.32 9.90 -5.77
N MET A 210 -17.30 9.23 -6.29
CA MET A 210 -16.35 8.48 -5.45
C MET A 210 -15.51 9.41 -4.56
N GLY A 211 -15.09 10.57 -5.09
CA GLY A 211 -14.46 11.62 -4.30
C GLY A 211 -15.34 12.09 -3.13
N ASP A 212 -16.62 12.37 -3.39
CA ASP A 212 -17.60 12.78 -2.38
C ASP A 212 -17.79 11.70 -1.31
N GLU A 213 -17.86 10.43 -1.70
CA GLU A 213 -17.97 9.29 -0.79
C GLU A 213 -16.75 9.17 0.13
N ILE A 214 -15.54 9.36 -0.42
CA ILE A 214 -14.29 9.37 0.35
C ILE A 214 -14.29 10.53 1.36
N ARG A 215 -14.69 11.74 0.96
CA ARG A 215 -14.76 12.89 1.88
C ARG A 215 -15.74 12.60 3.02
N ALA A 216 -16.96 12.17 2.69
CA ALA A 216 -17.98 11.85 3.68
C ALA A 216 -17.52 10.76 4.66
N PHE A 217 -16.82 9.72 4.19
CA PHE A 217 -16.28 8.66 5.06
C PHE A 217 -15.27 9.20 6.09
N CYS A 218 -14.36 10.06 5.63
CA CYS A 218 -13.32 10.64 6.48
C CYS A 218 -13.84 11.73 7.43
N ASP A 219 -14.84 12.52 7.00
CA ASP A 219 -15.40 13.59 7.82
C ASP A 219 -16.19 13.01 8.99
N ALA A 220 -16.99 11.97 8.75
CA ALA A 220 -17.66 11.23 9.81
C ALA A 220 -16.68 10.58 10.81
N ALA A 221 -15.38 10.48 10.50
CA ALA A 221 -14.35 9.95 11.41
C ALA A 221 -13.79 11.02 12.34
N SER A 222 -13.89 12.28 11.92
CA SER A 222 -13.45 13.43 12.70
C SER A 222 -14.50 13.85 13.74
N GLU A 223 -15.76 13.44 13.57
CA GLU A 223 -16.89 13.78 14.44
C GLU A 223 -17.09 12.83 15.62
N THR A 224 -16.44 11.66 15.66
CA THR A 224 -16.51 10.78 16.84
C THR A 224 -15.71 11.44 17.97
N PRO A 225 -16.34 11.91 19.07
CA PRO A 225 -15.60 12.48 20.17
C PRO A 225 -14.66 11.39 20.69
N VAL A 226 -13.37 11.70 20.79
CA VAL A 226 -12.44 10.90 21.59
C VAL A 226 -13.05 10.87 22.98
N ALA A 227 -13.66 9.74 23.36
CA ALA A 227 -14.08 9.51 24.72
C ALA A 227 -12.83 9.74 25.57
N LEU A 228 -12.84 10.80 26.38
CA LEU A 228 -11.80 11.10 27.35
C LEU A 228 -11.51 9.80 28.09
N SER A 229 -10.33 9.23 27.85
CA SER A 229 -9.92 8.01 28.51
C SER A 229 -10.02 8.25 30.02
N PRO A 230 -10.63 7.34 30.79
CA PRO A 230 -10.63 7.47 32.23
C PRO A 230 -9.18 7.51 32.70
N THR A 231 -8.85 8.55 33.47
CA THR A 231 -7.57 8.70 34.18
C THR A 231 -7.19 7.36 34.80
N PRO A 232 -5.99 6.81 34.53
CA PRO A 232 -5.58 5.57 35.16
C PRO A 232 -5.54 5.80 36.68
N PRO A 233 -6.04 4.84 37.49
CA PRO A 233 -5.91 4.94 38.93
C PRO A 233 -4.42 4.98 39.29
N SER A 234 -4.07 5.94 40.14
CA SER A 234 -2.77 6.05 40.78
C SER A 234 -2.41 4.74 41.50
N VAL A 235 -1.60 3.90 40.87
CA VAL A 235 -1.02 2.72 41.52
C VAL A 235 0.22 3.18 42.27
N ALA A 236 0.13 3.19 43.61
CA ALA A 236 1.27 3.37 44.48
C ALA A 236 2.32 2.28 44.20
N SER A 237 3.57 2.70 44.03
CA SER A 237 4.68 1.81 43.71
C SER A 237 5.04 0.91 44.89
N SER A 238 4.97 -0.40 44.69
CA SER A 238 5.75 -1.37 45.47
C SER A 238 6.19 -2.49 44.55
N TRP A 239 7.27 -2.25 43.79
CA TRP A 239 7.98 -3.30 43.08
C TRP A 239 9.09 -3.85 44.00
N PRO A 240 9.19 -5.17 44.19
CA PRO A 240 10.36 -5.76 44.84
C PRO A 240 11.56 -5.70 43.87
N LYS A 241 12.74 -5.42 44.43
CA LYS A 241 14.02 -5.40 43.68
C LYS A 241 14.30 -6.79 43.09
N PRO A 242 14.78 -6.88 41.83
CA PRO A 242 15.25 -8.15 41.28
C PRO A 242 16.57 -8.58 41.95
N PRO A 243 16.81 -9.88 42.13
CA PRO A 243 18.10 -10.37 42.57
C PRO A 243 19.14 -10.23 41.44
N PHE A 244 20.34 -9.79 41.81
CA PHE A 244 21.53 -9.84 40.99
C PHE A 244 21.80 -11.28 40.53
N SER A 245 22.04 -11.51 39.23
CA SER A 245 22.88 -12.63 38.79
C SER A 245 23.68 -12.28 37.54
N GLU A 246 24.98 -12.12 37.80
CA GLU A 246 26.17 -12.50 37.02
C GLU A 246 26.27 -12.21 35.52
N ALA A 247 27.39 -11.55 35.20
CA ALA A 247 27.83 -11.15 33.88
C ALA A 247 28.07 -12.33 32.94
N TYR A 248 27.46 -12.26 31.75
CA TYR A 248 27.80 -13.10 30.62
C TYR A 248 29.08 -12.58 29.94
N VAL A 249 30.14 -13.40 29.95
CA VAL A 249 31.38 -13.17 29.20
C VAL A 249 31.29 -13.94 27.88
N PRO A 250 31.33 -13.27 26.70
CA PRO A 250 31.33 -13.97 25.43
C PRO A 250 32.70 -14.61 25.15
N ARG A 251 32.70 -15.91 24.83
CA ARG A 251 33.88 -16.62 24.33
C ARG A 251 34.12 -16.28 22.86
N ALA A 252 35.34 -15.82 22.57
CA ALA A 252 35.84 -15.65 21.21
C ALA A 252 36.03 -17.02 20.53
N GLY A 253 35.35 -17.23 19.39
CA GLY A 253 35.59 -18.37 18.50
C GLY A 253 36.69 -18.05 17.48
N PRO A 254 37.50 -19.04 17.05
CA PRO A 254 38.71 -18.79 16.29
C PRO A 254 38.46 -18.45 14.82
N CYS A 255 39.13 -17.39 14.39
CA CYS A 255 39.39 -17.02 13.00
C CYS A 255 40.19 -18.14 12.30
N ARG A 256 39.69 -18.66 11.18
CA ARG A 256 40.51 -19.46 10.24
C ARG A 256 40.58 -18.78 8.88
N LYS A 257 41.83 -18.65 8.42
CA LYS A 257 42.30 -18.07 7.18
C LYS A 257 42.10 -19.05 6.00
N LYS A 258 41.96 -18.43 4.81
CA LYS A 258 42.36 -18.80 3.44
C LYS A 258 42.93 -20.21 3.15
N PHE A 259 42.48 -20.78 2.02
CA PHE A 259 43.24 -21.36 0.89
C PHE A 259 42.30 -21.23 -0.34
N GLU A 260 42.62 -20.53 -1.44
CA GLU A 260 43.49 -20.93 -2.57
C GLU A 260 43.20 -22.35 -3.10
N GLU A 261 42.37 -22.45 -4.14
CA GLU A 261 42.68 -22.89 -5.52
C GLU A 261 41.52 -22.54 -6.46
#